data_AF-A0A2M8Q7C1-F1
#
_entry.id   AF-A0A2M8Q7C1-F1
#
_cell.length_a   1.000
_cell.length_b   1.000
_cell.length_c   1.000
_cell.angle_alpha   90.00
_cell.angle_beta   90.00
_cell.angle_gamma   90.00
#
_symmetry.space_group_name_H-M   'P 1'
#
loop_
_entity.id
_entity.type
_entity.pdbx_description
1 polymer ?
#
loop_
_entity_poly.entity_id
_entity_poly.type
_entity_poly.pdbx_seq_one_letter_code
_entity_poly.pdbx_strand_id
1 'polypeptide(L)'
;SPTRGDWVAWVGRFDDIVAGREGQYRVRLMKNHKELDCCYPGVLRLPDDTILTTTYGHWTPGEPPYIVSVRLKLAELDQKARAAKK
;
A
#
# COMPACT_ATOMS: atom_id res chain seq x y z
N SER A 1 -13.90 2.18 -4.88
CA SER A 1 -12.50 2.29 -5.35
C SER A 1 -12.25 1.23 -6.42
N PRO A 2 -11.58 1.55 -7.55
CA PRO A 2 -11.19 0.57 -8.58
C PRO A 2 -10.19 -0.49 -8.09
N THR A 3 -9.58 -0.28 -6.92
CA THR A 3 -8.61 -1.19 -6.29
C THR A 3 -9.18 -1.83 -5.02
N ARG A 4 -10.50 -2.06 -4.96
CA ARG A 4 -11.15 -2.72 -3.82
C ARG A 4 -10.64 -4.16 -3.71
N GLY A 5 -10.15 -4.54 -2.53
CA GLY A 5 -9.58 -5.87 -2.27
C GLY A 5 -8.08 -5.99 -2.56
N ASP A 6 -7.48 -4.98 -3.22
CA ASP A 6 -6.03 -4.93 -3.48
C ASP A 6 -5.25 -4.49 -2.23
N TRP A 7 -3.94 -4.78 -2.22
CA TRP A 7 -3.04 -4.23 -1.23
C TRP A 7 -2.72 -2.77 -1.56
N VAL A 8 -3.31 -1.86 -0.80
CA VAL A 8 -3.18 -0.41 -1.01
C VAL A 8 -2.63 0.25 0.25
N ALA A 9 -1.55 1.02 0.10
CA ALA A 9 -1.09 1.92 1.16
C ALA A 9 -1.77 3.28 1.01
N TRP A 10 -2.19 3.85 2.14
CA TRP A 10 -2.69 5.20 2.25
C TRP A 10 -1.63 6.08 2.92
N VAL A 11 -1.37 7.26 2.34
CA VAL A 11 -0.45 8.25 2.89
C VAL A 11 -1.22 9.51 3.17
N GLY A 12 -1.12 9.99 4.41
CA GLY A 12 -1.76 11.21 4.88
C GLY A 12 -1.41 11.48 6.34
N ARG A 13 -2.06 12.48 6.92
CA ARG A 13 -1.87 12.87 8.31
C ARG A 13 -2.91 12.21 9.20
N PHE A 14 -2.59 12.04 10.48
CA PHE A 14 -3.58 11.56 11.46
C PHE A 14 -4.86 12.40 11.46
N ASP A 15 -4.75 13.72 11.33
CA ASP A 15 -5.90 14.63 11.25
C ASP A 15 -6.80 14.34 10.04
N ASP A 16 -6.26 13.78 8.95
CA ASP A 16 -7.06 13.39 7.78
C ASP A 16 -7.94 12.20 8.12
N ILE A 17 -7.44 11.26 8.94
CA ILE A 17 -8.23 10.14 9.45
C ILE A 17 -9.36 10.66 10.35
N VAL A 18 -9.02 11.51 11.33
CA VAL A 18 -9.98 12.07 12.29
C VAL A 18 -11.12 12.82 11.58
N ALA A 19 -10.79 13.56 10.53
CA ALA A 19 -11.75 14.36 9.77
C ALA A 19 -12.36 13.65 8.55
N GLY A 20 -12.03 12.38 8.29
CA GLY A 20 -12.54 11.62 7.14
C GLY A 20 -12.12 12.18 5.78
N ARG A 21 -10.92 12.76 5.66
CA ARG A 21 -10.38 13.30 4.40
C ARG A 21 -9.63 12.23 3.61
N GLU A 22 -9.50 12.45 2.29
CA GLU A 22 -8.81 11.53 1.37
C GLU A 22 -7.31 11.34 1.66
N GLY A 23 -6.69 12.21 2.48
CA GLY A 23 -5.24 12.22 2.71
C GLY A 23 -4.45 12.77 1.54
N GLN A 24 -3.17 12.43 1.47
CA GLN A 24 -2.25 12.95 0.44
C GLN A 24 -2.36 12.15 -0.86
N TYR A 25 -2.33 10.81 -0.77
CA TYR A 25 -2.57 9.89 -1.88
C TYR A 25 -2.74 8.44 -1.40
N ARG A 26 -3.12 7.57 -2.34
CA ARG A 26 -3.12 6.11 -2.20
C ARG A 26 -2.20 5.51 -3.25
N VAL A 27 -1.46 4.46 -2.88
CA VAL A 27 -0.62 3.68 -3.80
C VAL A 27 -1.02 2.22 -3.73
N ARG A 28 -1.36 1.63 -4.89
CA ARG A 28 -1.55 0.18 -4.99
C ARG A 28 -0.17 -0.48 -4.99
N LEU A 29 0.10 -1.27 -3.96
CA LEU A 29 1.34 -2.04 -3.82
C LEU A 29 1.28 -3.30 -4.66
N MET A 30 0.20 -4.08 -4.51
CA MET A 30 -0.04 -5.29 -5.29
C MET A 30 -1.52 -5.50 -5.56
N LYS A 31 -1.83 -6.11 -6.71
CA LYS A 31 -3.18 -6.56 -7.03
C LYS A 31 -3.44 -7.88 -6.32
N ASN A 32 -4.58 -7.99 -5.64
CA ASN A 32 -5.03 -9.26 -5.09
C ASN A 32 -5.93 -9.96 -6.12
N HIS A 33 -5.70 -11.24 -6.34
CA HIS A 33 -6.44 -12.06 -7.29
C HIS A 33 -7.53 -12.92 -6.65
N LYS A 34 -7.80 -12.74 -5.34
CA LYS A 34 -8.80 -13.51 -4.58
C LYS A 34 -9.66 -12.61 -3.70
N GLU A 35 -10.88 -12.32 -4.15
CA GLU A 35 -11.96 -11.66 -3.40
C GLU A 35 -11.48 -10.47 -2.53
N LEU A 36 -11.81 -10.46 -1.23
CA LEU A 36 -11.54 -9.36 -0.31
C LEU A 36 -10.68 -9.77 0.90
N ASP A 37 -10.41 -11.07 1.08
CA ASP A 37 -9.59 -11.55 2.19
C ASP A 37 -8.11 -11.43 1.86
N CYS A 38 -7.54 -10.27 2.19
CA CYS A 38 -6.13 -10.01 2.05
C CYS A 38 -5.70 -8.86 2.96
N CYS A 39 -4.38 -8.83 3.17
CA CYS A 39 -3.62 -7.61 3.34
C CYS A 39 -3.81 -6.97 4.72
N TYR A 40 -3.51 -7.73 5.77
CA TYR A 40 -3.24 -7.22 7.12
C TYR A 40 -1.72 -7.06 7.28
N PRO A 41 -1.10 -5.99 6.75
CA PRO A 41 0.35 -5.89 6.75
C PRO A 41 0.90 -5.49 8.11
N GLY A 42 2.03 -6.10 8.47
CA GLY A 42 2.98 -5.41 9.34
C GLY A 42 3.56 -4.21 8.61
N VAL A 43 3.76 -3.08 9.30
CA VAL A 43 4.40 -1.87 8.75
C VAL A 43 5.52 -1.47 9.68
N LEU A 44 6.77 -1.60 9.22
CA LEU A 44 7.97 -1.29 9.99
C LEU A 44 8.77 -0.20 9.27
N ARG A 45 9.12 0.86 10.01
CA ARG A 45 10.06 1.87 9.56
C ARG A 45 11.48 1.47 9.97
N LEU A 46 12.35 1.26 8.99
CA LEU A 46 13.76 0.95 9.17
C LEU A 46 14.57 2.24 9.43
N PRO A 47 15.83 2.13 9.93
CA PRO A 47 16.66 3.29 10.26
C PRO A 47 16.96 4.24 9.08
N ASP A 48 16.91 3.74 7.85
CA ASP A 48 17.20 4.51 6.63
C ASP A 48 15.95 5.12 5.97
N ASP A 49 14.87 5.26 6.74
CA ASP A 49 13.53 5.69 6.34
C ASP A 49 12.76 4.72 5.42
N THR A 50 13.31 3.55 5.11
CA THR A 50 12.57 2.52 4.37
C THR A 50 11.39 2.01 5.20
N ILE A 51 10.20 2.02 4.62
CA ILE A 51 9.05 1.31 5.15
C ILE A 51 9.06 -0.10 4.57
N LEU A 52 9.26 -1.10 5.43
CA LEU A 52 9.08 -2.50 5.12
C LEU A 52 7.65 -2.89 5.49
N THR A 53 6.89 -3.38 4.52
CA THR A 53 5.53 -3.84 4.74
C THR A 53 5.36 -5.28 4.24
N THR A 54 4.82 -6.15 5.09
CA THR A 54 4.79 -7.60 4.85
C THR A 54 3.40 -8.15 5.09
N THR A 55 2.83 -8.88 4.12
CA THR A 55 1.50 -9.49 4.27
C THR A 55 1.32 -10.73 3.38
N TYR A 56 0.24 -11.47 3.60
CA TYR A 56 -0.19 -12.59 2.74
C TYR A 56 -1.20 -12.12 1.70
N GLY A 57 -1.31 -12.86 0.60
CA GLY A 57 -2.36 -12.66 -0.39
C GLY A 57 -2.18 -13.56 -1.61
N HIS A 58 -3.11 -13.43 -2.56
CA HIS A 58 -3.03 -14.08 -3.86
C HIS A 58 -2.51 -13.09 -4.90
N TRP A 59 -1.19 -13.09 -5.10
CA TRP A 59 -0.53 -12.06 -5.89
C TRP A 59 -0.29 -12.45 -7.34
N THR A 60 -0.24 -13.75 -7.63
CA THR A 60 -0.12 -14.28 -8.99
C THR A 60 -1.38 -15.06 -9.36
N PRO A 61 -1.97 -14.84 -10.55
CA PRO A 61 -3.11 -15.61 -11.02
C PRO A 61 -2.82 -17.12 -11.06
N GLY A 62 -3.74 -17.92 -10.51
CA GLY A 62 -3.64 -19.38 -10.54
C GLY A 62 -2.66 -19.99 -9.52
N GLU A 63 -1.93 -19.18 -8.76
CA GLU A 63 -1.00 -19.67 -7.74
C GLU A 63 -1.65 -19.71 -6.35
N PRO A 64 -1.18 -20.62 -5.47
CA PRO A 64 -1.47 -20.57 -4.03
C PRO A 64 -1.05 -19.23 -3.42
N PRO A 65 -1.64 -18.83 -2.27
CA PRO A 65 -1.28 -17.58 -1.62
C PRO A 65 0.15 -17.66 -1.07
N TYR A 66 0.84 -16.52 -1.03
CA TYR A 66 2.18 -16.42 -0.46
C TYR A 66 2.39 -15.10 0.28
N ILE A 67 3.42 -15.07 1.12
CA ILE A 67 3.80 -13.87 1.87
C ILE A 67 4.74 -13.04 1.00
N VAL A 68 4.45 -11.75 0.88
CA VAL A 68 5.30 -10.78 0.19
C VAL A 68 5.71 -9.69 1.15
N SER A 69 6.97 -9.24 1.01
CA SER A 69 7.46 -8.02 1.62
C SER A 69 7.75 -6.98 0.55
N VAL A 70 7.18 -5.78 0.71
CA VAL A 70 7.46 -4.60 -0.12
C VAL A 70 8.27 -3.61 0.70
N ARG A 71 9.28 -3.02 0.07
CA ARG A 71 10.09 -1.92 0.63
C ARG A 71 9.80 -0.66 -0.16
N LEU A 72 9.55 0.45 0.53
CA LEU A 72 9.27 1.73 -0.11
C LEU A 72 9.81 2.89 0.73
N LYS A 73 10.14 4.01 0.10
CA LYS A 73 10.41 5.29 0.78
C LYS A 73 9.35 6.32 0.42
N LEU A 74 8.90 7.10 1.41
CA LEU A 74 7.94 8.18 1.17
C LEU A 74 8.46 9.20 0.16
N ALA A 75 9.76 9.51 0.18
CA ALA A 75 10.38 10.42 -0.79
C ALA A 75 10.19 9.96 -2.25
N GLU A 76 10.22 8.66 -2.52
CA GLU A 76 10.02 8.10 -3.87
C GLU A 76 8.54 8.14 -4.26
N LEU A 77 7.64 7.81 -3.31
CA LEU A 77 6.20 7.88 -3.53
C LEU A 77 5.73 9.31 -3.77
N ASP A 78 6.26 10.28 -3.03
CA ASP A 78 5.97 11.70 -3.19
C ASP A 78 6.37 12.21 -4.58
N GLN A 79 7.54 11.80 -5.08
CA GLN A 79 7.98 12.14 -6.44
C GLN A 79 7.03 11.56 -7.49
N LYS A 80 6.65 10.28 -7.37
CA LYS A 80 5.70 9.64 -8.29
C LYS A 80 4.32 10.29 -8.24
N ALA A 81 3.82 10.62 -7.06
CA ALA A 81 2.53 11.27 -6.88
C ALA A 81 2.50 12.68 -7.49
N ARG A 82 3.60 13.43 -7.41
CA ARG A 82 3.74 14.73 -8.10
C ARG A 82 3.77 14.56 -9.62
N ALA A 83 4.47 13.55 -10.13
CA ALA A 83 4.54 13.28 -11.56
C ALA A 83 3.19 12.84 -12.14
N ALA A 84 2.40 12.05 -11.41
CA ALA A 84 1.08 11.58 -11.84
C ALA A 84 -0.02 12.65 -11.82
N LYS A 85 0.23 13.81 -11.21
CA LYS A 85 -0.68 14.97 -11.20
C LYS A 85 -0.44 15.94 -12.35
N LYS A 86 0.63 15.76 -13.13
CA LYS A 86 0.89 16.49 -14.38
C LYS A 86 0.22 15.77 -15.54
#